data_AF-A0A381ZNE6-F1
#
_entry.id   AF-A0A381ZNE6-F1
#
_cell.length_a   1.000
_cell.length_b   1.000
_cell.length_c   1.000
_cell.angle_alpha   90.00
_cell.angle_beta   90.00
_cell.angle_gamma   90.00
#
_symmetry.space_group_name_H-M   'P 1'
#
loop_
_entity.id
_entity.type
_entity.pdbx_description
1 polymer ?
#
loop_
_entity_poly.entity_id
_entity_poly.type
_entity_poly.pdbx_seq_one_letter_code
_entity_poly.pdbx_strand_id
1 'polypeptide(L)'
;MTTITDQIRDKFRNVLMFDQNMLILAALLGFLAGFASTFFRWMIEFFESIFSIEGFSLAGIPPQVYPFLLPFMPMVGGCFIGLICKYFPNAVKENGVHKVMYAVALNDGKVRKRTIASCAVTSSITIGSGGSAGREGPTVQIGAAVGSTIGQLLHLSTERMR
;
A
#
# COMPACT_ATOMS: atom_id res chain seq x y z
N MET A 1 27.84 -23.57 2.09
CA MET A 1 26.74 -24.55 1.96
C MET A 1 25.54 -23.80 1.41
N THR A 2 25.29 -23.88 0.10
CA THR A 2 24.09 -23.31 -0.52
C THR A 2 22.89 -24.18 -0.19
N THR A 3 21.84 -23.58 0.36
CA THR A 3 20.63 -24.27 0.80
C THR A 3 19.86 -24.76 -0.44
N ILE A 4 19.12 -25.87 -0.36
CA ILE A 4 18.27 -26.39 -1.46
C ILE A 4 17.36 -25.28 -2.04
N THR A 5 16.92 -24.34 -1.19
CA THR A 5 16.14 -23.16 -1.56
C THR A 5 16.87 -22.22 -2.53
N ASP A 6 18.19 -22.08 -2.40
CA ASP A 6 18.99 -21.20 -3.27
C ASP A 6 19.20 -21.83 -4.65
N GLN A 7 19.37 -23.16 -4.72
CA GLN A 7 19.45 -23.88 -5.99
C GLN A 7 18.13 -23.83 -6.79
N ILE A 8 16.98 -23.98 -6.11
CA ILE A 8 15.66 -23.88 -6.76
C ILE A 8 15.43 -22.45 -7.26
N ARG A 9 15.78 -21.45 -6.45
CA ARG A 9 15.65 -20.02 -6.79
C ARG A 9 16.51 -19.64 -7.99
N ASP A 10 17.77 -20.08 -8.04
CA ASP A 10 18.67 -19.76 -9.15
C ASP A 10 18.24 -20.45 -10.45
N LYS A 11 17.72 -21.67 -10.37
CA LYS A 11 17.12 -22.36 -11.53
C LYS A 11 15.87 -21.63 -12.03
N PHE A 12 15.01 -21.18 -11.11
CA PHE A 12 13.84 -20.36 -11.45
C PHE A 12 14.24 -19.02 -12.08
N ARG A 13 15.25 -18.34 -11.53
CA ARG A 13 15.79 -17.08 -12.05
C ARG A 13 16.25 -17.23 -13.49
N ASN A 14 17.07 -18.24 -13.78
CA ASN A 14 17.62 -18.45 -15.11
C ASN A 14 16.54 -18.83 -16.14
N VAL A 15 15.48 -19.54 -15.73
CA VAL A 15 14.32 -19.83 -16.60
C VAL A 15 13.50 -18.55 -16.83
N LEU A 16 13.23 -17.75 -15.79
CA LEU A 16 12.39 -16.56 -15.91
C LEU A 16 13.08 -15.36 -16.61
N MET A 17 14.41 -15.31 -16.61
CA MET A 17 15.20 -14.19 -17.14
C MET A 17 15.46 -14.23 -18.65
N PHE A 18 14.94 -15.22 -19.38
CA PHE A 18 14.88 -15.19 -20.85
C PHE A 18 13.91 -14.07 -21.30
N ASP A 19 14.24 -13.32 -22.35
CA ASP A 19 13.50 -12.11 -22.75
C ASP A 19 11.98 -12.32 -22.94
N GLN A 20 11.55 -13.51 -23.40
CA GLN A 20 10.13 -13.87 -23.51
C GLN A 20 9.43 -14.09 -22.16
N ASN A 21 10.16 -14.50 -21.12
CA ASN A 21 9.60 -14.85 -19.80
C ASN A 21 9.47 -13.62 -18.87
N MET A 22 10.06 -12.47 -19.23
CA MET A 22 9.83 -11.20 -18.52
C MET A 22 8.38 -10.73 -18.63
N LEU A 23 7.68 -11.08 -19.72
CA LEU A 23 6.24 -10.80 -19.86
C LEU A 23 5.41 -11.59 -18.83
N ILE A 24 5.79 -12.84 -18.57
CA ILE A 24 5.14 -13.68 -17.55
C ILE A 24 5.36 -13.09 -16.16
N LEU A 25 6.59 -12.61 -15.88
CA LEU A 25 6.88 -11.90 -14.64
C LEU A 25 6.06 -10.62 -14.51
N ALA A 26 5.99 -9.81 -15.57
CA ALA A 26 5.19 -8.59 -15.58
C ALA A 26 3.70 -8.87 -15.35
N ALA A 27 3.15 -9.92 -15.98
CA ALA A 27 1.77 -10.34 -15.75
C ALA A 27 1.53 -10.77 -14.30
N LEU A 28 2.46 -11.54 -13.72
CA LEU A 28 2.40 -11.97 -12.32
C LEU A 28 2.53 -10.77 -11.35
N LEU A 29 3.41 -9.81 -11.64
CA LEU A 29 3.53 -8.57 -10.88
C LEU A 29 2.25 -7.75 -10.93
N GLY A 30 1.64 -7.61 -12.12
CA GLY A 30 0.36 -6.92 -12.30
C GLY A 30 -0.77 -7.59 -11.53
N PHE A 31 -0.85 -8.93 -11.56
CA PHE A 31 -1.83 -9.70 -10.80
C PHE A 31 -1.67 -9.49 -9.29
N LEU A 32 -0.45 -9.60 -8.75
CA LEU A 32 -0.19 -9.42 -7.32
C LEU A 32 -0.41 -7.97 -6.86
N ALA A 33 0.00 -6.99 -7.68
CA ALA A 33 -0.26 -5.58 -7.41
C ALA A 33 -1.76 -5.27 -7.44
N GLY A 34 -2.51 -5.86 -8.38
CA GLY A 34 -3.96 -5.78 -8.45
C GLY A 34 -4.62 -6.35 -7.20
N PHE A 35 -4.22 -7.55 -6.78
CA PHE A 35 -4.72 -8.18 -5.55
C PHE A 35 -4.44 -7.32 -4.30
N ALA A 36 -3.21 -6.80 -4.19
CA ALA A 36 -2.86 -5.91 -3.08
C ALA A 36 -3.63 -4.58 -3.11
N SER A 37 -3.92 -4.04 -4.30
CA SER A 37 -4.76 -2.85 -4.47
C SER A 37 -6.21 -3.11 -4.09
N THR A 38 -6.77 -4.28 -4.44
CA THR A 38 -8.11 -4.70 -3.99
C THR A 38 -8.17 -4.81 -2.47
N PHE A 39 -7.15 -5.39 -1.84
CA PHE A 39 -7.06 -5.44 -0.39
C PHE A 39 -7.04 -4.03 0.24
N PHE A 40 -6.27 -3.11 -0.33
CA PHE A 40 -6.28 -1.71 0.10
C PHE A 40 -7.66 -1.05 -0.07
N ARG A 41 -8.40 -1.38 -1.14
CA ARG A 41 -9.76 -0.91 -1.34
C ARG A 41 -10.71 -1.42 -0.26
N TRP A 42 -10.63 -2.70 0.09
CA TRP A 42 -11.40 -3.26 1.21
C TRP A 42 -11.06 -2.60 2.54
N MET A 43 -9.81 -2.19 2.76
CA MET A 43 -9.45 -1.41 3.94
C MET A 43 -10.13 -0.03 3.94
N ILE A 44 -10.21 0.65 2.79
CA ILE A 44 -10.94 1.93 2.68
C ILE A 44 -12.42 1.70 2.99
N GLU A 45 -13.06 0.73 2.33
CA GLU A 45 -14.48 0.38 2.51
C GLU A 45 -14.77 0.01 3.98
N PHE A 46 -13.85 -0.66 4.67
CA PHE A 46 -13.97 -0.94 6.10
C PHE A 46 -14.02 0.34 6.95
N PHE A 47 -13.08 1.28 6.77
CA PHE A 47 -13.12 2.53 7.51
C PHE A 47 -14.30 3.43 7.10
N GLU A 48 -14.67 3.43 5.82
CA GLU A 48 -15.86 4.10 5.33
C GLU A 48 -17.12 3.58 6.03
N SER A 49 -17.28 2.26 6.16
CA SER A 49 -18.41 1.67 6.89
C SER A 49 -18.49 2.16 8.34
N ILE A 50 -17.33 2.33 9.02
CA ILE A 50 -17.24 2.84 10.40
C ILE A 50 -17.64 4.31 10.50
N PHE A 51 -17.18 5.15 9.57
CA PHE A 51 -17.41 6.59 9.57
C PHE A 51 -18.65 7.02 8.78
N SER A 52 -19.46 6.07 8.30
CA SER A 52 -20.67 6.33 7.51
C SER A 52 -21.94 6.35 8.36
N ILE A 53 -23.05 6.68 7.69
CA ILE A 53 -24.41 6.59 8.23
C ILE A 53 -24.73 5.16 8.72
N GLU A 54 -24.20 4.13 8.05
CA GLU A 54 -24.38 2.73 8.47
C GLU A 54 -23.71 2.49 9.84
N GLY A 55 -22.51 3.02 10.04
CA GLY A 55 -21.82 3.00 11.34
C GLY A 55 -22.62 3.67 12.45
N PHE A 56 -23.26 4.81 12.17
CA PHE A 56 -24.14 5.49 13.12
C PHE A 56 -25.42 4.71 13.43
N SER A 57 -26.03 4.10 12.42
CA SER A 57 -27.21 3.25 12.58
C SER A 57 -26.91 2.05 13.48
N LEU A 58 -25.76 1.38 13.25
CA LEU A 58 -25.28 0.28 14.09
C LEU A 58 -24.96 0.73 15.52
N ALA A 59 -24.48 1.96 15.70
CA ALA A 59 -24.24 2.56 17.01
C ALA A 59 -25.53 3.01 17.73
N GLY A 60 -26.71 2.87 17.12
CA GLY A 60 -28.00 3.26 17.69
C GLY A 60 -28.24 4.77 17.71
N ILE A 61 -27.54 5.53 16.86
CA ILE A 61 -27.65 6.99 16.80
C ILE A 61 -28.91 7.37 16.01
N PRO A 62 -29.74 8.30 16.52
CA PRO A 62 -30.95 8.72 15.82
C PRO A 62 -30.63 9.42 14.47
N PRO A 63 -31.42 9.20 13.40
CA PRO A 63 -31.18 9.82 12.10
C PRO A 63 -31.18 11.36 12.10
N GLN A 64 -31.85 11.97 13.07
CA GLN A 64 -31.97 13.43 13.20
C GLN A 64 -30.62 14.11 13.49
N VAL A 65 -29.64 13.39 14.06
CA VAL A 65 -28.32 13.93 14.38
C VAL A 65 -27.27 13.65 13.30
N TYR A 66 -27.55 12.82 12.29
CA TYR A 66 -26.60 12.52 11.21
C TYR A 66 -26.05 13.76 10.50
N PRO A 67 -26.86 14.77 10.13
CA PRO A 67 -26.37 15.96 9.44
C PRO A 67 -25.36 16.76 10.27
N PHE A 68 -25.48 16.70 11.60
CA PHE A 68 -24.56 17.38 12.51
C PHE A 68 -23.29 16.57 12.76
N LEU A 69 -23.37 15.24 12.78
CA LEU A 69 -22.22 14.36 13.05
C LEU A 69 -21.33 14.11 11.82
N LEU A 70 -21.91 14.07 10.62
CA LEU A 70 -21.18 13.77 9.38
C LEU A 70 -19.93 14.67 9.19
N PRO A 71 -20.02 16.01 9.35
CA PRO A 71 -18.86 16.89 9.20
C PRO A 71 -17.76 16.67 10.24
N PHE A 72 -18.06 16.04 11.38
CA PHE A 72 -17.06 15.74 12.41
C PHE A 72 -16.26 14.47 12.12
N MET A 73 -16.70 13.61 11.18
CA MET A 73 -15.99 12.36 10.85
C MET A 73 -14.56 12.60 10.33
N PRO A 74 -14.31 13.52 9.38
CA PRO A 74 -12.95 13.84 8.96
C PRO A 74 -12.10 14.42 10.09
N MET A 75 -12.71 15.12 11.05
CA MET A 75 -12.01 15.67 12.22
C MET A 75 -11.51 14.55 13.14
N VAL A 76 -12.35 13.55 13.41
CA VAL A 76 -11.98 12.37 14.19
C VAL A 76 -10.90 11.56 13.47
N GLY A 77 -11.08 11.30 12.17
CA GLY A 77 -10.08 10.63 11.33
C GLY A 77 -8.74 11.36 11.34
N GLY A 78 -8.76 12.68 11.16
CA GLY A 78 -7.57 13.54 11.25
C GLY A 78 -6.89 13.49 12.61
N CYS A 79 -7.65 13.41 13.70
CA CYS A 79 -7.11 13.24 15.06
C CYS A 79 -6.37 11.91 15.21
N PHE A 80 -6.95 10.80 14.72
CA PHE A 80 -6.28 9.49 14.70
C PHE A 80 -4.98 9.53 13.90
N ILE A 81 -5.00 10.13 12.70
CA ILE A 81 -3.78 10.30 11.89
C ILE A 81 -2.76 11.19 12.59
N GLY A 82 -3.18 12.25 13.27
CA GLY A 82 -2.32 13.11 14.07
C GLY A 82 -1.61 12.35 15.20
N LEU A 83 -2.33 11.47 15.90
CA LEU A 83 -1.76 10.59 16.92
C LEU A 83 -0.76 9.60 16.31
N ILE A 84 -1.09 8.97 15.17
CA ILE A 84 -0.17 8.08 14.46
C ILE A 84 1.08 8.85 14.03
N CYS A 85 0.95 10.08 13.55
CA CYS A 85 2.08 10.92 13.15
C CYS A 85 2.98 11.26 14.36
N LYS A 86 2.39 11.48 15.54
CA LYS A 86 3.12 11.76 16.78
C LYS A 86 3.91 10.55 17.30
N TYR A 87 3.28 9.38 17.37
CA TYR A 87 3.91 8.17 17.94
C TYR A 87 4.74 7.38 16.92
N PHE A 88 4.37 7.44 15.64
CA PHE A 88 5.01 6.72 14.54
C PHE A 88 5.32 7.67 13.37
N PRO A 89 6.21 8.67 13.56
CA PRO A 89 6.50 9.65 12.52
C PRO A 89 7.06 9.03 11.23
N ASN A 90 7.82 7.93 11.37
CA ASN A 90 8.39 7.20 10.22
C ASN A 90 7.32 6.50 9.37
N ALA A 91 6.16 6.20 9.94
CA ALA A 91 5.05 5.56 9.23
C ALA A 91 4.34 6.51 8.25
N VAL A 92 4.38 7.82 8.50
CA VAL A 92 3.66 8.83 7.69
C VAL A 92 4.61 9.60 6.76
N LYS A 93 5.84 9.90 7.21
CA LYS A 93 6.85 10.61 6.41
C LYS A 93 7.28 9.91 5.14
N GLU A 94 7.08 8.60 5.10
CA GLU A 94 7.47 7.79 3.96
C GLU A 94 6.33 7.58 2.94
N ASN A 95 5.20 8.30 3.07
CA ASN A 95 4.09 8.23 2.13
C ASN A 95 4.33 9.12 0.90
N GLY A 96 3.98 8.62 -0.29
CA GLY A 96 3.80 9.39 -1.51
C GLY A 96 4.55 8.82 -2.72
N VAL A 97 4.09 9.18 -3.92
CA VAL A 97 4.68 8.74 -5.19
C VAL A 97 6.14 9.18 -5.31
N HIS A 98 6.49 10.35 -4.75
CA HIS A 98 7.85 10.87 -4.74
C HIS A 98 8.85 9.92 -4.06
N LYS A 99 8.43 9.09 -3.09
CA LYS A 99 9.31 8.09 -2.46
C LYS A 99 9.58 6.91 -3.37
N VAL A 100 8.60 6.51 -4.18
CA VAL A 100 8.80 5.50 -5.22
C VAL A 100 9.79 6.03 -6.26
N MET A 101 9.57 7.26 -6.74
CA MET A 101 10.49 7.91 -7.69
C MET A 101 11.90 8.01 -7.11
N TYR A 102 12.04 8.41 -5.84
CA TYR A 102 13.33 8.46 -5.15
C TYR A 102 13.96 7.07 -5.03
N ALA A 103 13.19 6.02 -4.73
CA ALA A 103 13.71 4.67 -4.60
C ALA A 103 14.24 4.12 -5.92
N VAL A 104 13.52 4.36 -7.02
CA VAL A 104 13.94 4.01 -8.38
C VAL A 104 15.18 4.81 -8.77
N ALA A 105 15.17 6.13 -8.55
CA ALA A 105 16.28 6.99 -8.96
C ALA A 105 17.56 6.76 -8.14
N LEU A 106 17.46 6.58 -6.82
CA LEU A 106 18.60 6.71 -5.91
C LEU A 106 18.82 5.52 -4.96
N ASN A 107 17.88 4.58 -4.80
CA ASN A 107 18.01 3.41 -3.90
C ASN A 107 17.90 2.07 -4.64
N ASP A 108 18.44 1.95 -5.85
CA ASP A 108 18.45 0.69 -6.63
C ASP A 108 17.07 0.06 -6.84
N GLY A 109 15.99 0.86 -6.88
CA GLY A 109 14.62 0.33 -6.97
C GLY A 109 14.14 -0.41 -5.70
N LYS A 110 14.84 -0.27 -4.57
CA LYS A 110 14.49 -0.92 -3.30
C LYS A 110 13.46 -0.10 -2.52
N VAL A 111 12.25 -0.63 -2.43
CA VAL A 111 11.13 -0.02 -1.69
C VAL A 111 10.96 -0.72 -0.34
N ARG A 112 10.84 0.07 0.72
CA ARG A 112 10.80 -0.43 2.11
C ARG A 112 9.41 -0.96 2.47
N LYS A 113 9.27 -2.27 2.74
CA LYS A 113 7.97 -2.93 2.98
C LYS A 113 7.14 -2.36 4.14
N ARG A 114 7.78 -1.96 5.24
CA ARG A 114 7.09 -1.42 6.44
C ARG A 114 6.30 -0.15 6.15
N THR A 115 6.78 0.63 5.19
CA THR A 115 6.23 1.92 4.77
C THR A 115 4.91 1.78 4.03
N ILE A 116 4.72 0.70 3.29
CA ILE A 116 3.49 0.47 2.53
C ILE A 116 2.35 0.13 3.47
N ALA A 117 2.59 -0.71 4.48
CA ALA A 117 1.56 -1.07 5.44
C ALA A 117 1.06 0.16 6.20
N SER A 118 1.97 1.04 6.65
CA SER A 118 1.58 2.28 7.28
C SER A 118 0.88 3.25 6.33
N CYS A 119 1.34 3.36 5.08
CA CYS A 119 0.70 4.19 4.06
C CYS A 119 -0.73 3.70 3.80
N ALA A 120 -0.94 2.40 3.61
CA ALA A 120 -2.25 1.81 3.41
C ALA A 120 -3.18 2.13 4.59
N VAL A 121 -2.78 1.84 5.83
CA VAL A 121 -3.61 2.11 7.02
C VAL A 121 -3.95 3.59 7.15
N THR A 122 -2.95 4.48 7.05
CA THR A 122 -3.15 5.92 7.25
C THR A 122 -4.00 6.54 6.14
N SER A 123 -3.82 6.12 4.89
CA SER A 123 -4.66 6.55 3.78
C SER A 123 -6.07 5.98 3.85
N SER A 124 -6.25 4.72 4.27
CA SER A 124 -7.59 4.14 4.43
C SER A 124 -8.40 4.85 5.52
N ILE A 125 -7.79 5.22 6.66
CA ILE A 125 -8.46 6.01 7.70
C ILE A 125 -8.82 7.42 7.17
N THR A 126 -7.88 8.07 6.48
CA THR A 126 -8.12 9.43 5.94
C THR A 126 -9.25 9.44 4.93
N ILE A 127 -9.20 8.54 3.94
CA ILE A 127 -10.21 8.45 2.88
C ILE A 127 -11.54 7.95 3.45
N GLY A 128 -11.51 6.89 4.26
CA GLY A 128 -12.72 6.30 4.85
C GLY A 128 -13.45 7.24 5.81
N SER A 129 -12.73 8.13 6.50
CA SER A 129 -13.35 9.17 7.34
C SER A 129 -13.94 10.36 6.58
N GLY A 130 -13.81 10.39 5.24
CA GLY A 130 -14.24 11.51 4.40
C GLY A 130 -13.21 12.65 4.30
N GLY A 131 -11.96 12.41 4.69
CA GLY A 131 -10.86 13.35 4.54
C GLY A 131 -10.45 13.54 3.08
N SER A 132 -9.94 14.73 2.75
CA SER A 132 -9.47 15.06 1.39
C SER A 132 -8.15 14.35 1.08
N ALA A 133 -8.25 13.18 0.44
CA ALA A 133 -7.10 12.39 -0.02
C ALA A 133 -7.48 11.50 -1.21
N GLY A 134 -6.48 11.13 -2.02
CA GLY A 134 -6.65 10.22 -3.16
C GLY A 134 -6.05 8.83 -2.90
N ARG A 135 -6.60 7.84 -3.60
CA ARG A 135 -6.13 6.43 -3.60
C ARG A 135 -4.91 6.18 -4.51
N GLU A 136 -4.58 7.13 -5.39
CA GLU A 136 -3.52 6.97 -6.40
C GLU A 136 -2.14 6.78 -5.76
N GLY A 137 -1.78 7.64 -4.80
CA GLY A 137 -0.47 7.60 -4.15
C GLY A 137 -0.16 6.29 -3.41
N PRO A 138 -1.09 5.77 -2.58
CA PRO A 138 -0.93 4.47 -1.93
C PRO A 138 -0.89 3.30 -2.92
N THR A 139 -1.74 3.32 -3.95
CA THR A 139 -1.80 2.23 -4.96
C THR A 139 -0.48 2.10 -5.72
N VAL A 140 0.13 3.22 -6.13
CA VAL A 140 1.43 3.22 -6.80
C VAL A 140 2.53 2.68 -5.88
N GLN A 141 2.54 3.06 -4.60
CA GLN A 141 3.51 2.53 -3.63
C GLN A 141 3.36 1.04 -3.38
N ILE A 142 2.12 0.55 -3.28
CA ILE A 142 1.82 -0.89 -3.14
C ILE A 142 2.37 -1.65 -4.34
N GLY A 143 2.09 -1.20 -5.56
CA GLY A 143 2.60 -1.82 -6.78
C GLY A 143 4.14 -1.83 -6.84
N ALA A 144 4.77 -0.69 -6.56
CA ALA A 144 6.23 -0.57 -6.53
C ALA A 144 6.87 -1.49 -5.47
N ALA A 145 6.21 -1.67 -4.33
CA ALA A 145 6.70 -2.56 -3.29
C ALA A 145 6.58 -4.04 -3.63
N VAL A 146 5.50 -4.44 -4.28
CA VAL A 146 5.32 -5.81 -4.80
C VAL A 146 6.43 -6.10 -5.82
N GLY A 147 6.62 -5.20 -6.79
CA GLY A 147 7.70 -5.29 -7.79
C GLY A 147 9.09 -5.36 -7.15
N SER A 148 9.40 -4.43 -6.25
CA SER A 148 10.68 -4.39 -5.56
C SER A 148 10.93 -5.63 -4.69
N THR A 149 9.90 -6.16 -4.04
CA THR A 149 10.02 -7.37 -3.21
C THR A 149 10.35 -8.58 -4.07
N ILE A 150 9.64 -8.76 -5.18
CA ILE A 150 9.83 -9.91 -6.07
C ILE A 150 11.17 -9.81 -6.78
N GLY A 151 11.54 -8.61 -7.24
CA GLY A 151 12.83 -8.40 -7.86
C GLY A 151 14.02 -8.65 -6.91
N GLN A 152 13.88 -8.27 -5.63
CA GLN A 152 14.87 -8.62 -4.60
C GLN A 152 14.91 -10.13 -4.32
N LEU A 153 13.75 -10.79 -4.24
CA LEU A 153 13.66 -12.24 -4.03
C LEU A 153 14.33 -13.02 -5.17
N LEU A 154 14.23 -12.52 -6.40
CA LEU A 154 14.83 -13.11 -7.60
C LEU A 154 16.28 -12.68 -7.83
N HIS A 155 16.86 -11.84 -6.96
CA HIS A 155 18.19 -11.24 -7.14
C HIS A 155 18.39 -10.62 -8.53
N LEU A 156 17.41 -9.84 -8.99
CA LEU A 156 17.54 -9.10 -10.25
C LEU A 156 18.66 -8.06 -10.13
N SER A 157 19.33 -7.76 -11.25
CA SER A 157 20.31 -6.67 -11.30
C SER A 157 19.64 -5.33 -11.01
N THR A 158 20.41 -4.38 -10.48
CA THR A 158 19.92 -3.01 -10.21
C THR A 158 19.27 -2.36 -11.45
N GLU A 159 19.81 -2.63 -12.64
CA GLU A 159 19.26 -2.13 -13.91
C GLU A 159 17.84 -2.66 -14.18
N ARG A 160 17.54 -3.91 -13.80
CA ARG A 160 16.19 -4.51 -13.94
C ARG A 160 15.25 -4.16 -12.79
N MET A 161 15.78 -3.66 -11.68
CA MET A 161 15.03 -3.23 -10.51
C MET A 161 14.52 -1.79 -10.61
N ARG A 162 15.18 -0.96 -11.42
CA ARG A 162 14.82 0.43 -11.69
C ARG A 162 13.74 0.51 -12.76
#